data_AF-A0A1M6TKI5-F1
#
_entry.id   AF-A0A1M6TKI5-F1
#
_cell.length_a   1.000
_cell.length_b   1.000
_cell.length_c   1.000
_cell.angle_alpha   90.00
_cell.angle_beta   90.00
_cell.angle_gamma   90.00
#
_symmetry.space_group_name_H-M   'P 1'
#
loop_
_entity.id
_entity.type
_entity.pdbx_description
1 polymer ?
#
loop_
_entity_poly.entity_id
_entity_poly.type
_entity_poly.pdbx_seq_one_letter_code
_entity_poly.pdbx_strand_id
1 'polypeptide(L)'
;MIKKFVFLLDAMNLLEKLMEGKRIEGVLFIDHNTGRLTFKGYNRKTSKREKDRMVKKLPWGWVKESMQRIKVFGSFPKDMGSAAVMGLMDDHNRSAKNAMIERELIEFC
;
A
#
# COMPACT_ATOMS: atom_id res chain seq x y z
N MET A 1 -43.29 9.43 -12.22
CA MET A 1 -41.97 8.76 -12.10
C MET A 1 -41.99 7.92 -10.83
N ILE A 2 -41.87 6.59 -10.92
CA ILE A 2 -41.92 5.71 -9.75
C ILE A 2 -40.54 5.70 -9.10
N LYS A 3 -40.44 6.21 -7.87
CA LYS A 3 -39.21 6.12 -7.08
C LYS A 3 -39.11 4.72 -6.48
N LYS A 4 -37.96 4.06 -6.66
CA LYS A 4 -37.63 2.81 -5.98
C LYS A 4 -36.74 3.10 -4.78
N PHE A 5 -37.03 2.47 -3.65
CA PHE A 5 -36.28 2.65 -2.41
C PHE A 5 -35.27 1.52 -2.22
N VAL A 6 -34.09 1.87 -1.72
CA VAL A 6 -33.04 0.92 -1.30
C VAL A 6 -32.75 1.17 0.16
N PHE A 7 -32.71 0.11 0.96
CA PHE A 7 -32.38 0.19 2.38
C PHE A 7 -30.87 0.23 2.56
N LEU A 8 -30.39 0.99 3.54
CA LEU A 8 -28.97 1.11 3.84
C LEU A 8 -28.68 0.41 5.17
N LEU A 9 -27.79 -0.60 5.16
CA LEU A 9 -27.47 -1.35 6.38
C LEU A 9 -26.73 -0.49 7.42
N ASP A 10 -25.91 0.46 6.97
CA ASP A 10 -25.16 1.42 7.80
C ASP A 10 -25.50 2.85 7.35
N ALA A 11 -26.78 3.22 7.51
CA ALA A 11 -27.36 4.40 6.89
C ALA A 11 -26.61 5.70 7.24
N MET A 12 -26.27 5.92 8.51
CA MET A 12 -25.62 7.14 8.97
C MET A 12 -24.23 7.33 8.36
N ASN A 13 -23.38 6.30 8.43
CA ASN A 13 -22.00 6.36 7.93
C ASN A 13 -21.95 6.45 6.40
N LEU A 14 -22.89 5.80 5.72
CA LEU A 14 -23.06 5.89 4.27
C LEU A 14 -23.53 7.29 3.86
N LEU A 15 -24.51 7.86 4.57
CA LEU A 15 -25.01 9.21 4.32
C LEU A 15 -23.93 10.27 4.49
N GLU A 16 -23.16 10.22 5.58
CA GLU A 16 -22.04 11.14 5.82
C GLU A 16 -21.04 11.14 4.66
N LYS A 17 -20.59 9.96 4.24
CA LYS A 17 -19.67 9.81 3.10
C LYS A 17 -20.26 10.32 1.78
N LEU A 18 -21.55 10.09 1.54
CA LEU A 18 -22.24 10.60 0.35
C LEU A 18 -22.38 12.12 0.38
N MET A 19 -22.66 12.71 1.55
CA MET A 19 -22.71 14.17 1.74
C MET A 19 -21.34 14.82 1.50
N GLU A 20 -20.25 14.12 1.82
CA GLU A 20 -18.87 14.53 1.48
C GLU A 20 -18.51 14.33 0.00
N GLY A 21 -19.43 13.85 -0.85
CA GLY A 21 -19.19 13.61 -2.28
C GLY A 21 -18.39 12.34 -2.58
N LYS A 22 -18.18 11.46 -1.59
CA LYS A 22 -17.45 10.20 -1.80
C LYS A 22 -18.34 9.16 -2.47
N ARG A 23 -17.74 8.36 -3.36
CA ARG A 23 -18.37 7.16 -3.92
C ARG A 23 -18.11 5.97 -3.01
N ILE A 24 -19.12 5.14 -2.79
CA ILE A 24 -19.04 4.01 -1.86
C ILE A 24 -19.22 2.72 -2.64
N GLU A 25 -18.19 1.88 -2.65
CA GLU A 25 -18.27 0.52 -3.16
C GLU A 25 -18.98 -0.39 -2.16
N GLY A 26 -19.78 -1.33 -2.66
CA GLY A 26 -20.54 -2.22 -1.82
C GLY A 26 -21.30 -3.27 -2.60
N VAL A 27 -22.17 -3.98 -1.90
CA VAL A 27 -23.04 -5.01 -2.46
C VAL A 27 -24.51 -4.61 -2.31
N LEU A 28 -25.29 -4.87 -3.35
CA LEU A 28 -26.74 -4.76 -3.36
C LEU A 28 -27.33 -6.17 -3.33
N PHE A 29 -28.22 -6.46 -2.38
CA PHE A 29 -28.81 -7.78 -2.21
C PHE A 29 -30.25 -7.66 -1.69
N ILE A 30 -31.04 -8.74 -1.83
CA ILE A 30 -32.33 -8.85 -1.15
C ILE A 30 -32.04 -9.43 0.23
N ASP A 31 -32.37 -8.69 1.28
CA ASP A 31 -32.27 -9.18 2.64
C ASP A 31 -33.34 -10.26 2.88
N HIS A 32 -32.91 -11.49 3.15
CA HIS A 32 -33.80 -12.63 3.35
C HIS A 32 -34.72 -12.47 4.57
N ASN A 33 -34.33 -11.68 5.57
CA ASN A 33 -35.15 -11.49 6.77
C ASN A 33 -36.27 -10.47 6.56
N THR A 34 -36.02 -9.44 5.75
CA THR A 34 -36.97 -8.34 5.54
C THR A 34 -37.62 -8.34 4.16
N GLY A 35 -37.12 -9.13 3.22
CA GLY A 35 -37.56 -9.17 1.82
C GLY A 35 -37.22 -7.90 1.03
N ARG A 36 -36.38 -7.02 1.58
CA ARG A 36 -36.12 -5.69 1.05
C ARG A 36 -34.81 -5.63 0.27
N LEU A 37 -34.78 -4.79 -0.77
CA LEU A 37 -33.56 -4.45 -1.50
C LEU A 37 -32.66 -3.58 -0.62
N THR A 38 -31.49 -4.11 -0.24
CA THR A 38 -30.60 -3.52 0.75
C THR A 38 -29.19 -3.37 0.19
N PHE A 39 -28.55 -2.24 0.50
CA PHE A 39 -27.17 -1.92 0.16
C PHE A 39 -26.28 -1.97 1.41
N LYS A 40 -25.11 -2.59 1.27
CA LYS A 40 -24.05 -2.66 2.27
C LYS A 40 -22.72 -2.22 1.66
N GLY A 41 -22.17 -1.12 2.16
CA GLY A 41 -20.84 -0.67 1.81
C GLY A 41 -19.76 -1.64 2.27
N TYR A 42 -18.70 -1.81 1.48
CA TYR A 42 -17.56 -2.60 1.92
C TYR A 42 -16.81 -1.89 3.04
N ASN A 43 -16.67 -2.55 4.18
CA ASN A 43 -15.86 -2.04 5.27
C ASN A 43 -14.39 -2.46 5.05
N ARG A 44 -13.76 -1.90 4.00
CA ARG A 44 -12.33 -2.08 3.80
C ARG A 44 -11.63 -1.30 4.90
N LYS A 45 -11.21 -1.98 5.96
CA LYS A 45 -10.24 -1.40 6.90
C LYS A 45 -9.02 -1.02 6.06
N THR A 46 -8.83 0.27 5.83
CA THR A 46 -7.57 0.76 5.27
C THR A 46 -6.52 0.38 6.27
N SER A 47 -5.77 -0.69 5.99
CA SER A 47 -4.61 -1.04 6.78
C SER A 47 -3.72 0.19 6.80
N LYS A 48 -3.65 0.89 7.93
CA LYS A 48 -2.65 1.92 8.16
C LYS A 48 -1.32 1.18 8.29
N ARG A 49 -0.75 0.78 7.16
CA ARG A 49 0.59 0.23 7.13
C ARG A 49 1.54 1.35 7.51
N GLU A 50 2.29 1.17 8.59
CA GLU A 50 3.37 2.07 8.92
C GLU A 50 4.30 2.22 7.71
N LYS A 51 4.67 3.46 7.40
CA LYS A 51 5.55 3.72 6.26
C LYS A 51 6.92 3.14 6.58
N ASP A 52 7.49 2.41 5.63
CA ASP A 52 8.86 1.92 5.77
C ASP A 52 9.82 3.10 5.96
N ARG A 53 10.71 2.99 6.94
CA ARG A 53 11.76 3.97 7.26
C ARG A 53 12.87 3.89 6.21
N MET A 54 13.38 5.05 5.78
CA MET A 54 14.55 5.10 4.90
C MET A 54 15.81 4.83 5.72
N VAL A 55 16.58 3.82 5.33
CA VAL A 55 17.91 3.56 5.91
C VAL A 55 18.95 4.37 5.15
N LYS A 56 19.03 4.19 3.82
CA LYS A 56 19.98 4.92 2.97
C LYS A 56 19.48 5.00 1.53
N LYS A 57 19.71 6.14 0.89
CA LYS A 57 19.53 6.29 -0.55
C LYS A 57 20.79 5.78 -1.25
N LEU A 58 20.62 4.95 -2.27
CA LEU A 58 21.69 4.37 -3.07
C LEU A 58 21.69 5.01 -4.48
N PRO A 59 22.79 4.95 -5.24
CA PRO A 59 22.86 5.55 -6.57
C PRO A 59 21.73 5.10 -7.51
N TRP A 60 21.40 3.81 -7.46
CA TRP A 60 20.38 3.17 -8.31
C TRP A 60 19.10 2.79 -7.56
N GLY A 61 18.91 3.27 -6.33
CA GLY A 61 17.72 2.91 -5.55
C GLY A 61 17.82 3.22 -4.07
N TRP A 62 17.44 2.28 -3.20
CA TRP A 62 17.37 2.54 -1.76
C TRP A 62 17.40 1.27 -0.91
N VAL A 63 17.74 1.47 0.37
CA VAL A 63 17.50 0.52 1.46
C VAL A 63 16.48 1.13 2.41
N LYS A 64 15.41 0.38 2.71
CA LYS A 64 14.38 0.77 3.67
C LYS A 64 14.15 -0.35 4.66
N GLU A 65 13.61 0.02 5.81
CA GLU A 65 13.23 -0.90 6.85
C GLU A 65 11.74 -0.78 7.16
N SER A 66 11.07 -1.91 7.12
CA SER A 66 9.73 -2.09 7.67
C SER A 66 9.84 -2.71 9.05
N MET A 67 8.75 -2.72 9.81
CA MET A 67 8.69 -3.33 11.15
C MET A 67 9.27 -4.75 11.26
N GLN A 68 9.27 -5.54 10.18
CA GLN A 68 9.72 -6.94 10.18
C GLN A 68 10.84 -7.26 9.18
N ARG A 69 11.20 -6.33 8.28
CA ARG A 69 12.05 -6.63 7.12
C ARG A 69 12.86 -5.44 6.68
N ILE A 70 14.11 -5.70 6.31
CA ILE A 70 14.91 -4.81 5.48
C ILE A 70 14.58 -5.10 4.00
N LYS A 71 14.40 -4.04 3.22
CA LYS A 71 14.04 -4.07 1.81
C LYS A 71 15.10 -3.31 1.02
N VAL A 72 15.54 -3.91 -0.08
CA VAL A 72 16.47 -3.30 -1.02
C VAL A 72 15.78 -3.20 -2.38
N PHE A 73 15.88 -2.04 -3.00
CA PHE A 73 15.35 -1.80 -4.34
C PHE A 73 16.44 -1.19 -5.21
N GLY A 74 16.63 -1.74 -6.41
CA GLY A 74 17.52 -1.23 -7.43
C GLY A 74 16.79 -1.13 -8.78
N SER A 75 17.03 -0.03 -9.50
CA SER A 75 16.55 0.22 -10.85
C SER A 75 17.70 0.69 -11.71
N PHE A 76 18.00 -0.03 -12.79
CA PHE A 76 19.21 0.14 -13.57
C PHE A 76 18.89 0.53 -15.03
N PRO A 77 19.76 1.30 -15.68
CA PRO A 77 19.59 1.75 -17.07
C PRO A 77 19.71 0.58 -18.06
N LYS A 78 18.66 0.35 -18.86
CA LYS A 78 18.60 -0.79 -19.80
C LYS A 78 19.46 -0.59 -21.07
N ASP A 79 19.83 0.65 -21.36
CA ASP A 79 20.62 1.08 -22.52
C ASP A 79 22.11 0.79 -22.38
N MET A 80 22.61 0.49 -21.18
CA MET A 80 24.02 0.15 -20.93
C MET A 80 24.41 -1.28 -21.32
N GLY A 81 23.44 -2.12 -21.72
CA GLY A 81 23.64 -3.53 -22.01
C GLY A 81 23.78 -4.40 -20.76
N SER A 82 23.43 -5.68 -20.88
CA SER A 82 23.25 -6.56 -19.72
C SER A 82 24.51 -6.76 -18.87
N ALA A 83 25.69 -6.82 -19.48
CA ALA A 83 26.96 -7.01 -18.75
C ALA A 83 27.28 -5.82 -17.84
N ALA A 84 27.11 -4.59 -18.34
CA ALA A 84 27.31 -3.39 -17.52
C ALA A 84 26.26 -3.30 -16.41
N VAL A 85 24.99 -3.62 -16.72
CA VAL A 85 23.92 -3.67 -15.70
C VAL A 85 24.23 -4.66 -14.59
N MET A 86 24.76 -5.84 -14.91
CA MET A 86 25.18 -6.82 -13.89
C MET A 86 26.26 -6.26 -12.97
N GLY A 87 27.27 -5.58 -13.52
CA GLY A 87 28.29 -4.90 -12.70
C GLY A 87 27.68 -3.84 -11.76
N LEU A 88 26.73 -3.04 -12.26
CA LEU A 88 26.00 -2.08 -11.43
C LEU A 88 25.15 -2.75 -10.34
N MET A 89 24.57 -3.91 -10.62
CA MET A 89 23.83 -4.70 -9.63
C MET A 89 24.74 -5.19 -8.51
N ASP A 90 25.93 -5.68 -8.83
CA ASP A 90 26.91 -6.13 -7.85
C ASP A 90 27.39 -4.99 -6.95
N ASP A 91 27.71 -3.84 -7.55
CA ASP A 91 28.08 -2.63 -6.82
C ASP A 91 26.94 -2.13 -5.93
N HIS A 92 25.71 -2.14 -6.44
CA HIS A 92 24.52 -1.77 -5.68
C HIS A 92 24.32 -2.69 -4.47
N ASN A 93 24.49 -4.01 -4.66
CA ASN A 93 24.40 -4.99 -3.58
C ASN A 93 25.49 -4.77 -2.52
N ARG A 94 26.71 -4.44 -2.94
CA ARG A 94 27.79 -4.08 -2.02
C ARG A 94 27.45 -2.83 -1.21
N SER A 95 26.96 -1.77 -1.85
CA SER A 95 26.53 -0.55 -1.14
C SER A 95 25.35 -0.80 -0.20
N ALA A 96 24.40 -1.63 -0.58
CA ALA A 96 23.27 -2.00 0.28
C ALA A 96 23.73 -2.74 1.53
N LYS A 97 24.66 -3.69 1.41
CA LYS A 97 25.26 -4.40 2.56
C LYS A 97 25.96 -3.44 3.51
N ASN A 98 26.79 -2.53 2.99
CA ASN A 98 27.47 -1.53 3.81
C ASN A 98 26.48 -0.62 4.55
N ALA A 99 25.39 -0.23 3.90
CA ALA A 99 24.34 0.57 4.54
C ALA A 99 23.68 -0.17 5.73
N MET A 100 23.53 -1.50 5.63
CA MET A 100 23.01 -2.30 6.74
C MET A 100 23.99 -2.36 7.90
N ILE A 101 25.28 -2.53 7.63
CA ILE A 101 26.35 -2.55 8.65
C ILE A 101 26.44 -1.20 9.36
N GLU A 102 26.48 -0.09 8.62
CA GLU A 102 26.50 1.25 9.21
C GLU A 102 25.31 1.48 10.13
N ARG A 103 24.11 1.09 9.68
CA ARG A 103 22.90 1.18 10.47
C ARG A 103 22.96 0.31 11.73
N GLU A 104 23.53 -0.89 11.64
CA GLU A 104 23.71 -1.77 12.79
C GLU A 104 24.62 -1.14 13.86
N LEU A 105 25.75 -0.56 13.42
CA LEU A 105 26.70 0.13 14.29
C LEU A 105 26.13 1.39 14.96
N ILE A 106 25.19 2.08 14.32
CA ILE A 106 24.58 3.31 14.87
C ILE A 106 23.42 2.99 15.83
N GLU A 107 22.66 1.94 15.55
CA GLU A 107 21.41 1.67 16.26
C GLU A 107 21.52 0.62 17.36
N PHE A 108 22.52 -0.26 17.32
CA PHE A 108 22.63 -1.41 18.23
C PHE A 108 23.98 -1.54 18.93
N CYS A 109 25.00 -0.79 18.52
CA CYS A 109 26.27 -0.66 19.23
C CYS A 109 26.32 0.67 19.98
#